data_AF-A0A1L9RYT0-F1
#
_entry.id   AF-A0A1L9RYT0-F1
#
_cell.length_a   1.000
_cell.length_b   1.000
_cell.length_c   1.000
_cell.angle_alpha   90.00
_cell.angle_beta   90.00
_cell.angle_gamma   90.00
#
_symmetry.space_group_name_H-M   'P 1'
#
loop_
_entity.id
_entity.type
_entity.pdbx_description
1 polymer ?
#
loop_
_entity_poly.entity_id
_entity_poly.type
_entity_poly.pdbx_seq_one_letter_code
_entity_poly.pdbx_strand_id
1 'polypeptide(L)'
;MSRAFSTARQNLAKWLGYNKELLPQPFGQAVDRYGSNGAVKKVGKIDSIEILHRNDGSSPVHRSHFNRKDKELIISARITPADGSGARTHHIYADGTGTIKKGDRREYSTSSKLTH
;
A
#
# COMPACT_ATOMS: atom_id res chain seq x y z
N MET A 1 38.82 -16.24 1.71
CA MET A 1 37.47 -16.31 1.10
C MET A 1 36.63 -15.17 1.68
N SER A 2 36.63 -14.01 1.01
CA SER A 2 35.86 -12.85 1.44
C SER A 2 34.40 -13.05 1.04
N ARG A 3 33.49 -13.19 2.02
CA ARG A 3 32.05 -13.12 1.77
C ARG A 3 31.72 -11.66 1.48
N ALA A 4 31.64 -11.30 0.21
CA ALA A 4 31.06 -10.03 -0.20
C ALA A 4 29.58 -10.06 0.19
N PHE A 5 29.24 -9.45 1.32
CA PHE A 5 27.86 -9.12 1.64
C PHE A 5 27.44 -8.03 0.65
N SER A 6 26.83 -8.44 -0.46
CA SER A 6 26.08 -7.52 -1.31
C SER A 6 24.92 -7.01 -0.48
N THR A 7 25.08 -5.82 0.11
CA THR A 7 23.96 -5.02 0.60
C THR A 7 23.11 -4.69 -0.61
N ALA A 8 22.13 -5.56 -0.90
CA ALA A 8 21.09 -5.27 -1.86
C ALA A 8 20.46 -3.94 -1.42
N ARG A 9 20.71 -2.86 -2.16
CA ARG A 9 19.87 -1.65 -2.08
C ARG A 9 18.44 -2.15 -2.21
N GLN A 10 17.66 -2.07 -1.14
CA GLN A 10 16.22 -2.21 -1.28
C GLN A 10 15.81 -1.07 -2.20
N ASN A 11 15.56 -1.38 -3.47
CA ASN A 11 14.99 -0.41 -4.39
C ASN A 11 13.71 0.09 -3.72
N LEU A 12 13.72 1.34 -3.27
CA LEU A 12 12.54 2.02 -2.81
C LEU A 12 11.55 2.00 -3.98
N ALA A 13 10.33 1.53 -3.73
CA ALA A 13 9.30 1.47 -4.75
C ALA A 13 9.10 2.86 -5.36
N LYS A 14 8.97 2.92 -6.68
CA LYS A 14 8.69 4.18 -7.38
C LYS A 14 7.27 4.64 -7.05
N TRP A 15 7.12 5.87 -6.56
CA TRP A 15 5.82 6.48 -6.32
C TRP A 15 5.31 7.15 -7.59
N LEU A 16 4.07 6.83 -7.98
CA LEU A 16 3.42 7.32 -9.20
C LEU A 16 1.99 7.81 -8.89
N GLY A 17 1.38 8.48 -9.86
CA GLY A 17 0.01 8.99 -9.74
C GLY A 17 -0.08 10.22 -8.84
N TYR A 18 -1.08 10.27 -7.96
CA TYR A 18 -1.29 11.39 -7.05
C TYR A 18 -0.11 11.56 -6.08
N ASN A 19 0.31 12.80 -5.82
CA ASN A 19 1.41 13.07 -4.90
C ASN A 19 1.02 12.68 -3.46
N LYS A 20 1.72 11.70 -2.88
CA LYS A 20 1.48 11.21 -1.52
C LYS A 20 1.60 12.30 -0.43
N GLU A 21 2.39 13.33 -0.67
CA GLU A 21 2.60 14.45 0.27
C GLU A 21 1.38 15.38 0.33
N LEU A 22 0.56 15.38 -0.72
CA LEU A 22 -0.69 16.13 -0.79
C LEU A 22 -1.89 15.33 -0.26
N LEU A 23 -1.66 14.14 0.29
CA LEU A 23 -2.72 13.36 0.91
C LEU A 23 -3.12 13.99 2.25
N PRO A 24 -4.42 14.10 2.55
CA PRO A 24 -4.86 14.55 3.86
C PRO A 24 -4.39 13.58 4.94
N GLN A 25 -4.08 14.09 6.13
CA GLN A 25 -3.81 13.22 7.27
C GLN A 25 -5.07 12.41 7.64
N PRO A 26 -4.92 11.15 8.09
CA PRO A 26 -3.66 10.42 8.35
C PRO A 26 -3.10 9.67 7.12
N PHE A 27 -3.71 9.83 5.94
CA PHE A 27 -3.47 8.93 4.81
C PHE A 27 -2.07 9.00 4.19
N GLY A 28 -1.39 10.16 4.25
CA GLY A 28 0.01 10.26 3.82
C GLY A 28 0.92 9.27 4.57
N GLN A 29 0.77 9.18 5.89
CA GLN A 29 1.50 8.20 6.70
C GLN A 29 1.01 6.77 6.44
N ALA A 30 -0.29 6.60 6.20
CA ALA A 30 -0.88 5.30 5.96
C ALA A 30 -0.34 4.64 4.69
N VAL A 31 -0.20 5.38 3.58
CA VAL A 31 0.34 4.82 2.34
C VAL A 31 1.81 4.42 2.47
N ASP A 32 2.61 5.21 3.19
CA ASP A 32 4.01 4.89 3.46
C ASP A 32 4.15 3.64 4.33
N ARG A 33 3.35 3.56 5.41
CA ARG A 33 3.31 2.39 6.29
C ARG A 33 2.88 1.15 5.54
N TYR A 34 1.81 1.24 4.74
CA TYR A 34 1.31 0.10 3.99
C TYR A 34 2.29 -0.36 2.91
N GLY A 35 2.85 0.58 2.14
CA GLY A 35 3.81 0.30 1.07
C GLY A 35 5.07 -0.41 1.57
N SER A 36 5.57 -0.03 2.74
CA SER A 36 6.78 -0.61 3.33
C SER A 36 6.55 -1.98 3.99
N ASN A 37 5.29 -2.37 4.16
CA ASN A 37 4.91 -3.49 5.03
C ASN A 37 3.79 -4.36 4.46
N GLY A 38 2.55 -3.86 4.50
CA GLY A 38 1.36 -4.62 4.14
C GLY A 38 1.35 -5.02 2.68
N ALA A 39 1.74 -4.10 1.80
CA ALA A 39 1.92 -4.38 0.38
C ALA A 39 3.00 -5.45 0.16
N VAL A 40 4.17 -5.29 0.78
CA VAL A 40 5.30 -6.23 0.62
C VAL A 40 4.93 -7.64 1.08
N LYS A 41 4.16 -7.79 2.16
CA LYS A 41 3.68 -9.11 2.60
C LYS A 41 2.71 -9.77 1.60
N LYS A 42 1.90 -8.96 0.91
CA LYS A 42 0.88 -9.47 -0.02
C LYS A 42 1.44 -9.78 -1.41
N VAL A 43 2.42 -9.02 -1.88
CA VAL A 43 2.95 -9.15 -3.26
C VAL A 43 4.47 -9.34 -3.35
N GLY A 44 5.18 -9.42 -2.23
CA GLY A 44 6.63 -9.51 -2.21
C GLY A 44 7.30 -8.18 -2.54
N LYS A 45 8.41 -8.22 -3.27
CA LYS A 45 9.15 -7.01 -3.66
C LYS A 45 8.30 -6.16 -4.60
N ILE A 46 8.24 -4.85 -4.35
CA ILE A 46 7.43 -3.90 -5.12
C ILE A 46 8.34 -3.10 -6.06
N ASP A 47 7.93 -2.93 -7.30
CA ASP A 47 8.58 -2.03 -8.26
C ASP A 47 8.00 -0.61 -8.19
N SER A 48 6.66 -0.48 -8.20
CA SER A 48 5.98 0.82 -8.13
C SER A 48 4.68 0.79 -7.33
N ILE A 49 4.34 1.94 -6.75
CA ILE A 49 3.08 2.23 -6.07
C ILE A 49 2.47 3.47 -6.71
N GLU A 50 1.34 3.30 -7.39
CA GLU A 50 0.60 4.37 -8.05
C GLU A 50 -0.64 4.73 -7.23
N ILE A 51 -0.72 5.94 -6.69
CA ILE A 51 -1.92 6.41 -5.99
C ILE A 51 -2.96 6.83 -7.04
N LEU A 52 -4.06 6.08 -7.07
CA LEU A 52 -5.14 6.32 -8.02
C LEU A 52 -6.01 7.48 -7.54
N HIS A 53 -6.20 8.44 -8.42
CA HIS A 53 -7.14 9.55 -8.23
C HIS A 53 -7.91 9.78 -9.52
N ARG A 54 -9.02 10.51 -9.44
CA ARG A 54 -9.72 10.98 -10.63
C ARG A 54 -9.13 12.31 -11.09
N ASN A 55 -9.06 12.52 -12.39
CA ASN A 55 -8.60 13.77 -12.99
C ASN A 55 -9.63 14.92 -12.92
N ASP A 56 -10.72 14.73 -12.17
CA ASP A 56 -11.81 15.69 -11.98
C ASP A 56 -11.61 16.56 -10.72
N GLY A 57 -10.46 16.46 -10.06
CA GLY A 57 -10.15 17.18 -8.82
C GLY A 57 -10.77 16.57 -7.56
N SER A 58 -11.46 15.43 -7.67
CA SER A 58 -11.97 14.72 -6.50
C SER A 58 -10.82 14.12 -5.66
N SER A 59 -11.03 14.11 -4.35
CA SER A 59 -10.04 13.61 -3.39
C SER A 59 -9.68 12.14 -3.70
N PRO A 60 -8.39 11.76 -3.63
CA PRO A 60 -7.98 10.36 -3.70
C PRO A 60 -8.54 9.53 -2.54
N VAL A 61 -8.96 10.18 -1.45
CA VAL A 61 -9.63 9.56 -0.32
C VAL A 61 -11.12 9.43 -0.60
N HIS A 62 -11.62 8.19 -0.60
CA HIS A 62 -13.00 7.88 -0.92
C HIS A 62 -13.50 6.67 -0.14
N ARG A 63 -14.79 6.38 -0.22
CA ARG A 63 -15.35 5.12 0.30
C ARG A 63 -15.18 4.02 -0.74
N SER A 64 -14.84 2.81 -0.29
CA SER A 64 -14.71 1.68 -1.21
C SER A 64 -16.06 1.35 -1.84
N HIS A 65 -16.16 1.41 -3.17
CA HIS A 65 -17.35 0.96 -3.90
C HIS A 65 -17.54 -0.57 -3.84
N PHE A 66 -16.47 -1.28 -3.50
CA PHE A 66 -16.39 -2.73 -3.53
C PHE A 66 -16.95 -3.38 -2.26
N ASN A 67 -16.90 -2.67 -1.13
CA ASN A 67 -17.61 -3.05 0.09
C ASN A 67 -18.47 -1.89 0.58
N ARG A 68 -19.68 -1.74 0.01
CA ARG A 68 -20.62 -0.66 0.39
C ARG A 68 -21.04 -0.65 1.87
N LYS A 69 -20.85 -1.78 2.58
CA LYS A 69 -21.10 -1.88 4.03
C LYS A 69 -19.96 -1.28 4.85
N ASP A 70 -18.74 -1.30 4.30
CA ASP A 70 -17.57 -0.66 4.90
C ASP A 70 -17.64 0.84 4.63
N LYS A 71 -17.88 1.61 5.69
CA LYS A 71 -18.02 3.07 5.61
C LYS A 71 -16.69 3.79 5.74
N GLU A 72 -15.60 3.06 5.94
CA GLU A 72 -14.29 3.66 6.11
C GLU A 72 -13.77 4.27 4.83
N LEU A 73 -13.00 5.33 5.04
CA LEU A 73 -12.30 6.03 3.98
C LEU A 73 -11.01 5.27 3.65
N ILE A 74 -10.75 5.16 2.35
CA ILE A 74 -9.61 4.45 1.79
C ILE A 74 -8.92 5.31 0.74
N ILE A 75 -7.70 4.90 0.41
CA ILE A 75 -7.02 5.25 -0.83
C ILE A 75 -6.93 4.00 -1.69
N SER A 76 -7.18 4.16 -2.98
CA SER A 76 -6.90 3.12 -3.96
C SER A 76 -5.48 3.31 -4.49
N ALA A 77 -4.63 2.30 -4.35
CA ALA A 77 -3.26 2.31 -4.87
C ALA A 77 -3.04 1.10 -5.78
N ARG A 78 -2.49 1.30 -6.97
CA ARG A 78 -2.06 0.22 -7.85
C ARG A 78 -0.61 -0.12 -7.54
N ILE A 79 -0.39 -1.36 -7.10
CA ILE A 79 0.91 -1.87 -6.68
C ILE A 79 1.40 -2.81 -7.76
N THR A 80 2.57 -2.51 -8.32
CA THR A 80 3.23 -3.34 -9.34
C THR A 80 4.31 -4.17 -8.65
N PRO A 81 4.15 -5.49 -8.56
CA PRO A 81 5.17 -6.38 -8.01
C PRO A 81 6.39 -6.44 -8.93
N ALA A 82 7.58 -6.56 -8.36
CA ALA A 82 8.83 -6.66 -9.10
C ALA A 82 9.05 -8.06 -9.73
N ASP A 83 8.22 -9.05 -9.38
CA ASP A 83 8.28 -10.42 -9.90
C ASP A 83 7.55 -10.60 -11.25
N GLY A 84 6.92 -9.55 -11.77
CA GLY A 84 6.18 -9.59 -13.03
C GLY A 84 4.78 -10.19 -12.95
N SER A 85 4.27 -10.51 -11.74
CA SER A 85 2.93 -11.10 -11.54
C SER A 85 1.75 -10.18 -11.89
N GLY A 86 2.02 -8.95 -12.32
CA GLY A 86 1.03 -7.99 -12.77
C GLY A 86 0.54 -7.06 -11.66
N ALA A 87 0.22 -5.82 -12.02
CA ALA A 87 -0.19 -4.81 -11.07
C ALA A 87 -1.60 -5.09 -10.49
N ARG A 88 -1.76 -4.89 -9.19
CA ARG A 88 -3.05 -5.08 -8.48
C ARG A 88 -3.45 -3.83 -7.74
N THR A 89 -4.74 -3.57 -7.62
CA THR A 89 -5.27 -2.45 -6.84
C THR A 89 -5.47 -2.89 -5.39
N HIS A 90 -4.85 -2.15 -4.48
CA HIS A 90 -4.97 -2.29 -3.04
C HIS A 90 -5.81 -1.13 -2.50
N HIS A 91 -6.67 -1.41 -1.52
CA HIS A 91 -7.32 -0.37 -0.72
C HIS A 91 -6.53 -0.18 0.57
N ILE A 92 -6.07 1.04 0.82
CA ILE A 92 -5.27 1.43 1.98
C ILE A 92 -6.16 2.24 2.92
N TYR A 93 -6.26 1.80 4.17
CA TYR A 93 -7.06 2.46 5.20
C TYR A 93 -6.24 3.51 5.95
N ALA A 94 -6.94 4.41 6.65
CA ALA A 94 -6.33 5.48 7.45
C ALA A 94 -5.33 4.99 8.51
N ASP A 95 -5.49 3.74 8.99
CA ASP A 95 -4.62 3.10 9.98
C ASP A 95 -3.32 2.52 9.38
N GLY A 96 -3.17 2.51 8.05
CA GLY A 96 -2.04 1.92 7.34
C GLY A 96 -2.18 0.42 7.07
N THR A 97 -3.35 -0.17 7.31
CA THR A 97 -3.71 -1.50 6.82
C THR A 97 -4.22 -1.44 5.39
N GLY A 98 -4.38 -2.60 4.76
CA GLY A 98 -5.01 -2.63 3.44
C GLY A 98 -5.47 -4.00 2.98
N THR A 99 -6.29 -3.98 1.94
CA THR A 99 -6.92 -5.17 1.35
C THR A 99 -6.69 -5.21 -0.16
N ILE A 100 -6.61 -6.42 -0.73
CA ILE A 100 -6.49 -6.61 -2.19
C ILE A 100 -7.76 -7.18 -2.83
N LYS A 101 -8.70 -7.68 -2.02
CA LYS A 101 -9.95 -8.31 -2.48
C LYS A 101 -11.02 -8.32 -1.38
N LYS A 102 -12.23 -8.76 -1.73
CA LYS A 102 -13.39 -8.68 -0.83
C LYS A 102 -13.23 -9.75 0.24
N GLY A 103 -13.45 -9.37 1.50
CA GLY A 103 -13.26 -10.29 2.62
C GLY A 103 -11.78 -10.62 2.90
N ASP A 104 -10.84 -9.90 2.28
CA ASP A 104 -9.44 -9.96 2.70
C ASP A 104 -9.28 -9.37 4.09
N ARG A 105 -8.35 -9.91 4.87
CA ARG A 105 -8.03 -9.34 6.18
C ARG A 105 -7.32 -8.00 5.97
N ARG A 106 -7.72 -7.01 6.76
CA ARG A 106 -6.99 -5.74 6.89
C ARG A 106 -5.70 -6.03 7.64
N GLU A 107 -4.64 -6.27 6.89
CA GLU A 107 -3.36 -6.64 7.47
C GLU A 107 -2.50 -5.39 7.69
N TYR A 108 -2.07 -5.22 8.95
CA TYR A 108 -0.96 -4.35 9.35
C TYR A 108 0.31 -5.21 9.44
N SER A 109 1.49 -4.65 9.17
CA SER A 109 2.71 -5.22 9.76
C SER A 109 2.95 -4.54 11.09
N THR A 110 2.39 -5.12 12.14
CA THR A 110 3.19 -5.30 13.34
C THR A 110 3.46 -6.78 13.43
N SER A 111 4.71 -7.15 13.21
CA SER A 111 5.27 -8.29 13.93
C SER A 111 5.27 -7.92 15.41
N SER A 112 4.10 -7.94 16.04
CA SER A 112 3.98 -8.12 17.47
C SER A 112 2.77 -9.02 17.69
N LYS A 113 3.04 -10.33 17.62
CA LYS A 113 2.58 -11.16 18.71
C LYS A 113 2.99 -10.43 19.99
N LEU A 114 2.06 -9.75 20.65
CA LEU A 114 2.19 -9.60 22.09
C LEU A 114 1.79 -10.96 22.66
N THR A 115 2.78 -11.83 22.79
CA THR A 115 2.77 -12.91 23.79
C THR A 115 2.92 -12.25 25.15
N HIS A 116 1.85 -12.23 25.95
CA HIS A 116 1.70 -12.95 27.21
C HIS A 116 0.32 -12.68 27.81
#